data_AF-A0A7X8T588-F1
#
_entry.id   AF-A0A7X8T588-F1
#
_cell.length_a   1.000
_cell.length_b   1.000
_cell.length_c   1.000
_cell.angle_alpha   90.00
_cell.angle_beta   90.00
_cell.angle_gamma   90.00
#
_symmetry.space_group_name_H-M   'P 1'
#
loop_
_entity.id
_entity.type
_entity.pdbx_description
1 polymer ?
#
loop_
_entity_poly.entity_id
_entity_poly.type
_entity_poly.pdbx_seq_one_letter_code
_entity_poly.pdbx_strand_id
1 'polypeptide(L)' 'MNILAVKSSAEAMRAFDSLPKPLRQAIAAAAFAYDPREIAARIAKGRRPETILRGIVRYQRRAAQ' A
#
# COMPACT_ATOMS: atom_id res chain seq x y z
N MET A 1 -7.76 -17.71 -12.42
CA MET A 1 -6.93 -16.77 -11.65
C MET A 1 -5.49 -16.97 -12.09
N ASN A 2 -4.92 -16.06 -12.89
CA ASN A 2 -3.61 -16.28 -13.53
C ASN A 2 -2.48 -15.83 -12.60
N ILE A 3 -1.69 -16.78 -12.12
CA ILE A 3 -0.60 -16.60 -11.14
C ILE A 3 0.67 -16.02 -11.82
N LEU A 4 0.68 -15.95 -13.17
CA LEU A 4 1.77 -15.44 -13.99
C LEU A 4 1.47 -14.12 -14.70
N ALA A 5 0.41 -13.40 -14.31
CA ALA A 5 0.27 -12.02 -14.77
C ALA A 5 1.41 -11.21 -14.14
N VAL A 6 2.56 -11.14 -14.82
CA VAL A 6 3.68 -10.26 -14.52
C VAL A 6 3.15 -8.85 -14.70
N LYS A 7 2.48 -8.35 -13.66
CA LYS A 7 2.03 -6.97 -13.63
C LYS A 7 3.30 -6.13 -13.61
N SER A 8 3.42 -5.20 -14.55
CA SER A 8 4.70 -4.54 -14.79
C SER A 8 5.16 -3.80 -13.53
N SER A 9 6.44 -3.94 -13.16
CA SER A 9 7.03 -3.21 -12.03
C SER A 9 6.80 -1.70 -12.17
N ALA A 10 6.74 -1.20 -13.41
CA ALA A 10 6.42 0.18 -13.73
C ALA A 10 5.03 0.62 -13.23
N GLU A 11 3.99 -0.21 -13.37
CA GLU A 11 2.65 0.12 -12.86
C GLU A 11 2.61 0.13 -11.34
N ALA A 12 3.33 -0.77 -10.68
CA ALA A 12 3.43 -0.79 -9.22
C ALA A 12 4.15 0.48 -8.70
N MET A 13 5.24 0.89 -9.36
CA MET A 13 5.95 2.12 -9.02
C MET A 13 5.10 3.37 -9.26
N ARG A 14 4.41 3.47 -10.41
CA ARG A 14 3.49 4.60 -10.67
C ARG A 14 2.37 4.67 -9.64
N ALA A 15 1.80 3.53 -9.27
CA ALA A 15 0.78 3.47 -8.23
C ALA A 15 1.35 3.91 -6.88
N PHE A 16 2.54 3.47 -6.52
CA PHE A 16 3.24 3.91 -5.31
C PHE A 16 3.45 5.42 -5.30
N ASP A 17 3.98 6.00 -6.37
CA ASP A 17 4.26 7.43 -6.49
C ASP A 17 2.99 8.30 -6.43
N SER A 18 1.85 7.76 -6.87
CA SER A 18 0.55 8.44 -6.77
C SER A 18 0.00 8.52 -5.33
N LEU A 19 0.55 7.74 -4.39
CA LEU A 19 0.07 7.73 -3.01
C LEU A 19 0.52 8.98 -2.23
N PRO A 20 -0.30 9.45 -1.27
CA PRO A 20 0.10 10.47 -0.31
C PRO A 20 1.42 10.11 0.38
N LYS A 21 2.30 11.09 0.59
CA LYS A 21 3.62 10.91 1.20
C LYS A 21 3.60 10.07 2.50
N PRO A 22 2.67 10.27 3.45
CA PRO A 22 2.62 9.45 4.67
C PRO A 22 2.37 7.96 4.39
N LEU A 23 1.56 7.63 3.38
CA LEU A 23 1.32 6.24 2.99
C LEU A 23 2.54 5.62 2.33
N ARG A 24 3.23 6.35 1.45
CA ARG A 24 4.49 5.88 0.84
C ARG A 24 5.52 5.53 1.90
N GLN A 25 5.71 6.41 2.89
CA GLN A 25 6.63 6.17 4.00
C GLN A 25 6.24 4.96 4.84
N ALA A 26 4.95 4.83 5.19
CA ALA A 26 4.47 3.71 5.99
C ALA A 26 4.63 2.36 5.26
N ILE A 27 4.38 2.32 3.94
CA ILE A 27 4.58 1.13 3.11
C ILE A 27 6.07 0.79 3.02
N ALA A 28 6.93 1.78 2.76
CA ALA A 28 8.37 1.56 2.64
C ALA A 28 9.01 1.05 3.94
N ALA A 29 8.46 1.44 5.09
CA ALA A 29 8.92 1.00 6.41
C ALA A 29 8.22 -0.28 6.92
N ALA A 30 7.35 -0.91 6.12
CA ALA A 30 6.57 -2.04 6.57
C ALA A 30 7.36 -3.34 6.66
N ALA A 31 7.10 -4.11 7.72
CA ALA A 31 7.60 -5.47 7.87
C ALA A 31 7.02 -6.45 6.82
N PHE A 32 5.88 -6.11 6.21
CA PHE A 32 5.22 -6.91 5.18
C PHE A 32 5.00 -6.09 3.92
N ALA A 33 5.10 -6.75 2.76
CA ALA A 33 4.86 -6.13 1.47
C ALA A 33 3.39 -5.71 1.32
N TYR A 34 3.17 -4.46 0.93
CA TYR A 34 1.87 -3.95 0.50
C TYR A 34 1.88 -3.73 -1.01
N ASP A 35 0.81 -4.11 -1.71
CA ASP A 35 0.63 -3.75 -3.12
C ASP A 35 0.15 -2.29 -3.23
N PRO A 36 0.96 -1.36 -3.77
CA PRO A 36 0.59 0.04 -3.88
C PRO A 36 -0.67 0.26 -4.73
N ARG A 37 -0.95 -0.61 -5.69
CA ARG A 37 -2.15 -0.54 -6.54
C ARG A 37 -3.40 -0.88 -5.76
N GLU A 38 -3.32 -1.82 -4.83
CA GLU A 38 -4.46 -2.15 -3.97
C GLU A 38 -4.80 -0.96 -3.06
N ILE A 39 -3.77 -0.28 -2.54
CA ILE A 39 -3.95 0.92 -1.72
C ILE A 39 -4.54 2.06 -2.57
N ALA A 40 -4.00 2.30 -3.77
CA ALA A 40 -4.55 3.28 -4.71
C ALA A 40 -6.01 2.98 -5.06
N ALA A 41 -6.35 1.71 -5.32
CA ALA A 41 -7.72 1.28 -5.61
C ALA A 41 -8.67 1.52 -4.42
N ARG A 42 -8.20 1.29 -3.18
CA ARG A 42 -8.99 1.59 -1.97
C ARG A 42 -9.27 3.10 -1.86
N ILE A 43 -8.29 3.94 -2.14
CA ILE A 43 -8.44 5.41 -2.14
C ILE A 43 -9.43 5.83 -3.24
N ALA A 44 -9.29 5.31 -4.46
CA ALA A 44 -10.20 5.59 -5.57
C ALA A 44 -11.65 5.17 -5.26
N LYS A 45 -11.84 4.13 -4.45
CA LYS A 45 -13.16 3.71 -3.92
C LYS A 45 -13.68 4.57 -2.77
N GLY A 46 -13.00 5.68 -2.42
CA GLY A 46 -13.43 6.63 -1.39
C GLY A 46 -12.92 6.33 0.02
N ARG A 47 -12.02 5.34 0.23
CA ARG A 47 -11.38 5.17 1.54
C ARG A 47 -10.44 6.35 1.80
N ARG A 48 -10.60 6.97 2.96
CA ARG A 48 -9.71 8.04 3.43
C ARG A 48 -8.28 7.51 3.64
N PRO A 49 -7.25 8.17 3.07
CA PRO A 49 -5.85 7.78 3.25
C PRO A 49 -5.43 7.59 4.71
N GLU A 50 -5.95 8.42 5.62
CA GLU A 50 -5.64 8.38 7.06
C GLU A 50 -6.14 7.09 7.72
N THR A 51 -7.27 6.55 7.24
CA THR A 51 -7.81 5.27 7.74
C THR A 51 -6.93 4.11 7.31
N ILE A 52 -6.45 4.14 6.06
CA ILE A 52 -5.53 3.12 5.54
C ILE A 52 -4.21 3.18 6.32
N LEU A 53 -3.65 4.38 6.49
CA LEU A 53 -2.42 4.61 7.24
C LEU A 53 -2.51 4.08 8.67
N ARG A 54 -3.61 4.38 9.37
CA ARG A 54 -3.84 3.87 10.73
C ARG A 54 -3.86 2.35 10.78
N GLY A 55 -4.42 1.70 9.76
CA GLY A 55 -4.43 0.24 9.61
C GLY A 55 -3.02 -0.34 9.48
N ILE A 56 -2.20 0.25 8.61
CA ILE A 56 -0.80 -0.16 8.37
C ILE A 56 0.01 -0.04 9.67
N VAL A 57 0.00 1.14 10.31
CA VAL A 57 0.75 1.40 11.55
C VAL A 57 0.32 0.45 12.68
N ARG A 58 -1.00 0.21 12.83
CA ARG A 58 -1.51 -0.72 13.86
C ARG A 58 -1.05 -2.15 13.62
N TYR A 59 -0.97 -2.57 12.36
CA TYR A 59 -0.49 -3.91 12.04
C TYR A 59 1.01 -4.04 12.30
N GLN A 60 1.81 -3.07 11.87
CA GLN A 60 3.26 -3.02 12.16
C GLN A 60 3.55 -3.08 13.65
N ARG A 61 2.84 -2.30 14.48
CA ARG A 61 2.99 -2.33 15.95
C ARG A 61 2.67 -3.69 16.57
N ARG A 62 1.75 -4.45 15.98
CA ARG A 62 1.41 -5.81 16.45
C ARG A 62 2.44 -6.84 16.00
N ALA A 63 2.99 -6.68 14.80
CA ALA A 63 4.02 -7.58 14.28
C ALA A 63 5.38 -7.40 14.97
N ALA A 64 5.62 -6.26 15.62
CA ALA A 64 6.85 -5.97 16.36
C ALA A 64 6.80 -6.37 17.85
N GLN A 65 5.69 -6.93 18.31
CA GLN A 65 5.53 -7.52 19.65
C GLN A 65 5.75 -9.03 19.56
#